data_AF-A0A2N2T7V7-F1
#
_entry.id   AF-A0A2N2T7V7-F1
#
_cell.length_a   1.000
_cell.length_b   1.000
_cell.length_c   1.000
_cell.angle_alpha   90.00
_cell.angle_beta   90.00
_cell.angle_gamma   90.00
#
_symmetry.space_group_name_H-M   'P 1'
#
loop_
_entity.id
_entity.type
_entity.pdbx_description
1 polymer ?
#
loop_
_entity_poly.entity_id
_entity_poly.type
_entity_poly.pdbx_seq_one_letter_code
_entity_poly.pdbx_strand_id
1 'polypeptide(L)'
;MDFTIDPDTVAIAEAVLRFVEREVLPLQQRHHDLLGSERSLFDASGRYVPEALALRQQVRKRSAELGFYTLFGDETLGGGGQGAQVMAHVQE
;
A
#
# COMPACT_ATOMS: atom_id res chain seq x y z
N MET A 1 28.51 -14.23 5.07
CA MET A 1 27.46 -13.26 4.78
C MET A 1 26.17 -13.87 5.29
N ASP A 2 25.44 -13.17 6.15
CA ASP A 2 24.19 -13.64 6.75
C ASP A 2 23.02 -12.97 6.02
N PHE A 3 22.04 -13.78 5.59
CA PHE A 3 20.86 -13.36 4.84
C PHE A 3 19.57 -13.63 5.62
N THR A 4 19.68 -13.98 6.90
CA THR A 4 18.52 -14.20 7.76
C THR A 4 17.76 -12.89 7.90
N ILE A 5 16.46 -12.91 7.58
CA ILE A 5 15.60 -11.73 7.72
C ILE A 5 15.19 -11.61 9.19
N ASP A 6 15.30 -10.39 9.69
CA ASP A 6 14.87 -10.05 11.04
C ASP A 6 13.35 -10.37 11.22
N PRO A 7 12.95 -11.03 12.33
CA PRO A 7 11.55 -11.40 12.54
C PRO A 7 10.57 -10.23 12.55
N ASP A 8 10.97 -9.04 13.01
CA ASP A 8 10.09 -7.87 13.01
C ASP A 8 9.87 -7.38 11.57
N THR A 9 10.89 -7.46 10.72
CA THR A 9 10.79 -7.19 9.29
C THR A 9 9.78 -8.12 8.60
N VAL A 10 9.79 -9.41 8.94
CA VAL A 10 8.81 -10.38 8.44
C VAL A 10 7.40 -10.01 8.92
N ALA A 11 7.25 -9.69 10.21
CA ALA A 11 5.96 -9.32 10.78
C ALA A 11 5.35 -8.06 10.14
N ILE A 12 6.19 -7.07 9.80
CA ILE A 12 5.78 -5.86 9.06
C ILE A 12 5.26 -6.24 7.67
N ALA A 13 6.01 -7.05 6.92
CA ALA A 13 5.60 -7.48 5.57
C ALA A 13 4.25 -8.23 5.62
N GLU A 14 4.09 -9.16 6.56
CA GLU A 14 2.81 -9.85 6.75
C GLU A 14 1.67 -8.91 7.13
N ALA A 15 1.93 -7.87 7.92
CA ALA A 15 0.91 -6.88 8.26
C ALA A 15 0.43 -6.10 7.03
N VAL A 16 1.35 -5.76 6.12
CA VAL A 16 1.02 -5.11 4.84
C VAL A 16 0.22 -6.05 3.94
N LEU A 17 0.59 -7.33 3.84
CA LEU A 17 -0.17 -8.33 3.07
C LEU A 17 -1.60 -8.48 3.61
N ARG A 18 -1.77 -8.60 4.93
CA ARG A 18 -3.10 -8.65 5.57
C ARG A 18 -3.92 -7.39 5.31
N PHE A 19 -3.27 -6.23 5.21
CA PHE A 19 -3.95 -4.99 4.82
C PHE A 19 -4.45 -5.06 3.37
N VAL A 20 -3.62 -5.53 2.44
CA VAL A 20 -4.03 -5.72 1.04
C VAL A 20 -5.22 -6.67 0.94
N GLU A 21 -5.16 -7.82 1.63
CA GLU A 21 -6.24 -8.81 1.63
C GLU A 21 -7.57 -8.25 2.17
N ARG A 22 -7.53 -7.45 3.23
CA ARG A 22 -8.74 -7.00 3.93
C ARG A 22 -9.32 -5.70 3.36
N GLU A 23 -8.47 -4.82 2.84
CA GLU A 23 -8.86 -3.46 2.46
C GLU A 23 -8.80 -3.27 0.93
N VAL A 24 -7.85 -3.89 0.22
CA VAL A 24 -7.64 -3.66 -1.22
C VAL A 24 -8.40 -4.68 -2.07
N LEU A 25 -8.25 -5.99 -1.82
CA LEU A 25 -8.89 -7.02 -2.64
C LEU A 25 -10.43 -6.88 -2.71
N PRO A 26 -11.15 -6.57 -1.62
CA PRO A 26 -12.60 -6.38 -1.70
C PRO A 26 -13.00 -5.18 -2.55
N LEU A 27 -12.19 -4.11 -2.57
CA LEU A 27 -12.42 -2.96 -3.44
C LEU A 27 -12.18 -3.32 -4.91
N GLN A 28 -11.12 -4.08 -5.21
CA GLN A 28 -10.88 -4.57 -6.56
C GLN A 28 -12.03 -5.43 -7.07
N GLN A 29 -12.54 -6.34 -6.24
CA GLN A 29 -13.66 -7.21 -6.62
C GLN A 29 -14.95 -6.40 -6.83
N ARG A 30 -15.26 -5.45 -5.95
CA ARG A 30 -16.47 -4.61 -6.04
C ARG A 30 -16.44 -3.67 -7.25
N HIS A 31 -15.26 -3.17 -7.61
CA HIS A 31 -15.06 -2.21 -8.69
C HIS A 31 -14.37 -2.84 -9.91
N HIS A 32 -14.60 -4.14 -10.14
CA HIS A 32 -13.96 -4.90 -11.21
C HIS A 32 -14.14 -4.25 -12.59
N ASP A 33 -15.34 -3.72 -12.89
CA ASP A 33 -15.62 -3.06 -14.18
C ASP A 33 -14.76 -1.81 -14.41
N LEU A 34 -14.33 -1.15 -13.34
CA LEU A 34 -13.46 0.03 -13.37
C LEU A 34 -11.98 -0.35 -13.33
N LEU A 35 -11.61 -1.27 -12.43
CA LEU A 35 -10.22 -1.57 -12.09
C LEU A 35 -9.63 -2.77 -12.85
N GLY A 36 -10.48 -3.61 -13.46
CA GLY A 36 -10.07 -4.83 -14.15
C GLY A 36 -9.49 -4.63 -15.55
N SER A 37 -9.48 -3.40 -16.06
CA SER A 37 -8.93 -3.06 -17.38
C SER A 37 -8.28 -1.68 -17.36
N GLU A 38 -7.13 -1.54 -18.03
CA GLU A 38 -6.52 -0.22 -18.21
C GLU A 38 -7.43 0.73 -18.99
N ARG A 39 -8.29 0.21 -19.88
CA ARG A 39 -9.17 1.03 -20.72
C ARG A 39 -10.25 1.76 -19.95
N SER A 40 -10.67 1.23 -18.80
CA SER A 40 -11.67 1.84 -17.92
C SER A 40 -11.05 2.80 -16.90
N LEU A 41 -9.73 2.71 -16.67
CA LEU A 41 -9.05 3.54 -15.67
C LEU A 41 -8.85 4.99 -16.11
N PHE A 42 -8.85 5.26 -17.43
CA PHE A 42 -8.50 6.57 -17.96
C PHE A 42 -9.66 7.22 -18.73
N ASP A 43 -9.78 8.54 -18.61
CA ASP A 43 -10.67 9.35 -19.43
C ASP A 43 -10.10 9.60 -20.83
N ALA A 44 -10.85 10.31 -21.68
CA ALA A 44 -10.45 10.63 -23.05
C ALA A 44 -9.17 11.51 -23.14
N SER A 45 -8.75 12.14 -22.04
CA SER A 45 -7.51 12.92 -21.96
C SER A 45 -6.31 12.08 -21.48
N GLY A 46 -6.52 10.79 -21.21
CA GLY A 46 -5.50 9.88 -20.69
C GLY A 46 -5.24 10.05 -19.19
N ARG A 47 -6.11 10.74 -18.45
CA ARG A 47 -5.98 10.92 -16.99
C ARG A 47 -6.83 9.88 -16.27
N TYR A 48 -6.43 9.49 -15.06
CA TYR A 48 -7.26 8.62 -14.25
C TYR A 48 -8.66 9.21 -14.08
N VAL A 49 -9.68 8.39 -14.28
CA VAL A 49 -11.06 8.80 -13.99
C VAL A 49 -11.21 9.13 -12.49
N PRO A 50 -12.05 10.10 -12.12
CA PRO A 50 -12.21 10.54 -10.74
C PRO A 50 -12.51 9.41 -9.74
N GLU A 51 -13.26 8.40 -10.17
CA GLU A 51 -13.63 7.22 -9.38
C GLU A 51 -12.39 6.39 -9.00
N ALA A 52 -11.45 6.18 -9.92
CA ALA A 52 -10.21 5.46 -9.65
C ALA A 52 -9.33 6.24 -8.66
N LEU A 53 -9.28 7.57 -8.78
CA LEU A 53 -8.55 8.44 -7.84
C LEU A 53 -9.19 8.42 -6.45
N ALA A 54 -10.52 8.40 -6.36
CA ALA A 54 -11.24 8.32 -5.10
C ALA A 54 -10.94 7.01 -4.35
N LEU A 55 -10.99 5.87 -5.06
CA LEU A 55 -10.61 4.57 -4.49
C LEU A 55 -9.15 4.54 -4.04
N ARG A 56 -8.22 5.10 -4.84
CA ARG A 56 -6.81 5.22 -4.45
C ARG A 56 -6.64 6.08 -3.19
N GLN A 57 -7.40 7.16 -3.07
CA GLN A 57 -7.37 8.01 -1.88
C GLN A 57 -7.89 7.26 -0.65
N GLN A 58 -8.97 6.49 -0.78
CA GLN A 58 -9.51 5.67 0.30
C GLN A 58 -8.45 4.70 0.85
N VAL A 59 -7.80 3.93 -0.03
CA VAL A 59 -6.75 2.98 0.36
C VAL A 59 -5.59 3.70 1.05
N ARG A 60 -5.16 4.86 0.53
CA ARG A 60 -4.05 5.63 1.12
C ARG A 60 -4.38 6.18 2.50
N LYS A 61 -5.59 6.72 2.70
CA LYS A 61 -6.04 7.19 4.02
C LYS A 61 -6.05 6.04 5.01
N ARG A 62 -6.59 4.88 4.60
CA ARG A 62 -6.64 3.69 5.46
C ARG A 62 -5.25 3.17 5.82
N SER A 63 -4.33 3.12 4.86
CA SER A 63 -2.93 2.78 5.08
C SER A 63 -2.25 3.74 6.05
N ALA A 64 -2.55 5.04 5.97
CA ALA A 64 -2.04 6.05 6.90
C ALA A 64 -2.61 5.91 8.32
N GLU A 65 -3.92 5.63 8.46
CA GLU A 65 -4.55 5.35 9.77
C GLU A 65 -3.92 4.15 10.49
N LEU A 66 -3.43 3.17 9.74
CA LEU A 66 -2.75 1.98 10.26
C LEU A 66 -1.24 2.19 10.47
N GLY A 67 -0.72 3.39 10.19
CA GLY A 67 0.70 3.73 10.39
C GLY A 67 1.65 3.30 9.26
N PHE A 68 1.17 2.63 8.21
CA PHE A 68 2.03 2.20 7.10
C PHE A 68 2.58 3.37 6.29
N TYR A 69 1.85 4.48 6.20
CA TYR A 69 2.31 5.68 5.49
C TYR A 69 3.55 6.32 6.13
N THR A 70 3.67 6.25 7.46
CA THR A 70 4.75 6.86 8.23
C THR A 70 5.82 5.86 8.65
N LEU A 71 5.74 4.61 8.18
CA LEU A 71 6.60 3.49 8.58
C LEU A 71 8.11 3.80 8.49
N PHE A 72 8.52 4.49 7.43
CA PHE A 72 9.92 4.87 7.18
C PHE A 72 10.22 6.33 7.56
N GLY A 73 9.26 7.03 8.19
CA GLY A 73 9.46 8.41 8.63
C GLY A 73 10.38 8.51 9.84
N ASP A 74 10.97 9.69 10.02
CA ASP A 74 11.80 10.02 11.17
C ASP A 74 11.01 9.93 12.49
N GLU A 75 11.54 9.23 13.49
CA GLU A 75 10.90 9.03 14.79
C GLU A 75 10.64 10.36 15.53
N THR A 76 11.52 11.35 15.37
CA THR A 76 11.35 12.67 16.00
C THR A 76 10.16 13.45 15.45
N LEU A 77 9.68 13.08 14.27
CA LEU A 77 8.48 13.61 13.62
C LEU A 77 7.26 12.66 13.77
N GLY A 78 7.38 11.58 14.55
CA GLY A 78 6.33 10.59 14.76
C GLY A 78 6.27 9.48 13.70
N GLY A 79 7.36 9.24 12.97
CA GLY A 79 7.50 8.11 12.05
C GLY A 79 7.94 6.82 12.73
N GLY A 80 7.93 5.72 11.96
CA GLY A 80 8.26 4.38 12.44
C GLY A 80 9.74 3.99 12.39
N GLY A 81 10.63 4.88 11.92
CA GLY A 81 12.09 4.71 11.99
C GLY A 81 12.67 3.56 11.16
N GLN A 82 11.88 2.90 10.31
CA GLN A 82 12.32 1.70 9.61
C GLN A 82 13.41 2.01 8.57
N GLY A 83 14.39 1.11 8.46
CA GLY A 83 15.54 1.26 7.57
C GLY A 83 15.36 0.64 6.18
N ALA A 84 16.39 0.80 5.35
CA ALA A 84 16.37 0.34 3.95
C ALA A 84 16.20 -1.18 3.77
N GLN A 85 16.65 -2.00 4.73
CA GLN A 85 16.47 -3.45 4.66
C GLN A 85 14.99 -3.85 4.76
N VAL A 86 14.24 -3.20 5.66
CA VAL A 86 12.80 -3.39 5.79
C VAL A 86 12.09 -2.92 4.54
N MET A 87 12.48 -1.75 4.01
CA MET A 87 11.92 -1.23 2.77
C MET A 87 12.09 -2.21 1.60
N ALA A 88 13.30 -2.76 1.42
CA ALA A 88 13.58 -3.72 0.37
C ALA A 88 12.77 -5.02 0.53
N HIS A 89 12.58 -5.51 1.77
CA HIS A 89 11.81 -6.73 2.00
C HIS A 89 10.29 -6.53 1.84
N VAL A 90 9.77 -5.35 2.16
CA VAL A 90 8.32 -5.07 2.13
C VAL A 90 7.83 -4.69 0.72
N GLN A 91 8.70 -4.14 -0.13
CA GLN A 91 8.33 -3.66 -1.48
C GLN A 91 8.38 -4.74 -2.57
N GLU A 92 9.21 -5.77 -2.41
CA GLU A 92 9.43 -6.85 -3.37
C GLU A 92 8.53 -8.06 -3.09
#